data_AF-A0A7K4IHB2-F1
#
_entry.id   AF-A0A7K4IHB2-F1
#
_cell.length_a   1.000
_cell.length_b   1.000
_cell.length_c   1.000
_cell.angle_alpha   90.00
_cell.angle_beta   90.00
_cell.angle_gamma   90.00
#
_symmetry.space_group_name_H-M   'P 1'
#
loop_
_entity.id
_entity.type
_entity.pdbx_description
1 polymer ?
#
loop_
_entity_poly.entity_id
_entity_poly.type
_entity_poly.pdbx_seq_one_letter_code
_entity_poly.pdbx_strand_id
1 'polypeptide(L)'
;MMTLWVVIMLVLPFAFLPNVEAWKAGDEAAVFGHTFSEEYWTNNSILVETGGNNASLTASYVSIGEFQAFMVAFNEIYNQGTRLVLPYQLFGMHYKTPENKEVFIGAIFAFLLAHNESYGANDLPDVGHEAAWYVVPLASGGPWPDVQTEVEPINATKIAEGHYRFGMRYTNLSCRIVDTTGGFWLSLLLPIFEVLISELVIQYDIEVGSAGEIHAETLYTIGQVRRAKLLGFDVDPQDVITDSMRISAVHYLTVFTSKYNVTRSGTGTTVPKPTATMPLSDNITIKVGDNNERAFDIGLGRSYALLNESTTPYSVLSPDETAINCLLEATGGDFLLIAWQLPFSAWVLAHMAYGLSAQLRATYATVNAFANNAATAFGTSDWWYAVTFPEWNGYRVQQDPVYVAYTNVGLLGGSTGGGLGLLVILGLVAVVGLVVITRRKH
;
A
#
# COMPACT_ATOMS: atom_id res chain seq x y z
N MET A 1 -9.92 -26.72 -17.26
CA MET A 1 -10.76 -25.57 -16.87
C MET A 1 -9.97 -24.41 -16.20
N MET A 2 -8.70 -24.60 -15.77
CA MET A 2 -7.90 -23.54 -15.11
C MET A 2 -7.37 -22.42 -16.03
N THR A 3 -7.21 -22.66 -17.34
CA THR A 3 -6.69 -21.70 -18.33
C THR A 3 -7.52 -20.40 -18.44
N LEU A 4 -8.74 -20.40 -17.88
CA LEU A 4 -9.66 -19.27 -17.92
C LEU A 4 -9.40 -18.24 -16.80
N TRP A 5 -8.68 -18.59 -15.73
CA TRP A 5 -8.63 -17.75 -14.50
C TRP A 5 -7.85 -16.44 -14.64
N VAL A 6 -6.71 -16.45 -15.33
CA VAL A 6 -5.91 -15.23 -15.56
C VAL A 6 -6.65 -14.29 -16.51
N VAL A 7 -7.30 -14.84 -17.54
CA VAL A 7 -8.20 -14.09 -18.43
C VAL A 7 -9.43 -13.57 -17.68
N ILE A 8 -9.95 -14.34 -16.72
CA ILE A 8 -11.04 -13.95 -15.84
C ILE A 8 -10.59 -12.82 -14.89
N MET A 9 -9.38 -12.85 -14.31
CA MET A 9 -8.84 -11.72 -13.53
C MET A 9 -8.62 -10.47 -14.38
N LEU A 10 -8.29 -10.64 -15.67
CA LEU A 10 -8.17 -9.53 -16.63
C LEU A 10 -9.51 -8.85 -16.96
N VAL A 11 -10.64 -9.54 -16.79
CA VAL A 11 -11.97 -9.06 -17.23
C VAL A 11 -12.94 -8.80 -16.06
N LEU A 12 -12.85 -9.56 -14.97
CA LEU A 12 -13.76 -9.47 -13.82
C LEU A 12 -13.78 -8.09 -13.16
N PRO A 13 -12.64 -7.42 -12.88
CA PRO A 13 -12.65 -6.12 -12.21
C PRO A 13 -13.48 -5.08 -12.99
N PHE A 14 -13.51 -5.19 -14.32
CA PHE A 14 -14.33 -4.34 -15.19
C PHE A 14 -15.81 -4.70 -15.16
N ALA A 15 -16.14 -5.98 -15.04
CA ALA A 15 -17.51 -6.46 -14.88
C ALA A 15 -18.11 -6.11 -13.51
N PHE A 16 -17.25 -5.87 -12.50
CA PHE A 16 -17.62 -5.46 -11.14
C PHE A 16 -17.35 -3.98 -10.86
N LEU A 17 -17.18 -3.16 -11.90
CA LEU A 17 -17.33 -1.72 -11.71
C LEU A 17 -18.83 -1.50 -11.45
N PRO A 18 -19.25 -1.09 -10.23
CA PRO A 18 -20.66 -0.84 -9.98
C PRO A 18 -21.19 0.16 -11.02
N ASN A 19 -22.45 -0.02 -11.44
CA ASN A 19 -23.06 0.81 -12.47
C ASN A 19 -22.82 2.30 -12.17
N VAL A 20 -22.06 2.92 -13.07
CA VAL A 20 -21.23 4.11 -12.84
C VAL A 20 -22.04 5.42 -12.81
N GLU A 21 -23.37 5.33 -12.84
CA GLU A 21 -24.25 6.52 -12.91
C GLU A 21 -24.64 7.09 -11.54
N ALA A 22 -24.30 6.40 -10.44
CA ALA A 22 -24.93 6.62 -9.13
C ALA A 22 -24.02 7.20 -8.03
N TRP A 23 -22.82 7.72 -8.34
CA TRP A 23 -21.96 8.29 -7.30
C TRP A 23 -21.72 9.79 -7.48
N LYS A 24 -22.38 10.57 -6.63
CA LYS A 24 -22.24 12.00 -6.40
C LYS A 24 -21.69 12.20 -4.99
N ALA A 25 -21.07 13.36 -4.74
CA ALA A 25 -20.74 13.73 -3.36
C ALA A 25 -22.01 13.76 -2.51
N GLY A 26 -21.95 13.12 -1.34
CA GLY A 26 -23.12 12.83 -0.49
C GLY A 26 -23.62 11.39 -0.60
N ASP A 27 -23.22 10.63 -1.63
CA ASP A 27 -23.60 9.22 -1.79
C ASP A 27 -22.69 8.28 -0.98
N GLU A 28 -21.71 8.81 -0.25
CA GLU A 28 -20.81 8.02 0.61
C GLU A 28 -21.60 7.18 1.61
N ALA A 29 -22.63 7.75 2.23
CA ALA A 29 -23.47 7.03 3.18
C ALA A 29 -24.19 5.84 2.52
N ALA A 30 -24.56 5.96 1.24
CA ALA A 30 -25.21 4.87 0.51
C ALA A 30 -24.20 3.80 0.06
N VAL A 31 -22.99 4.20 -0.32
CA VAL A 31 -21.95 3.29 -0.84
C VAL A 31 -21.18 2.60 0.28
N PHE A 32 -20.77 3.35 1.30
CA PHE A 32 -19.90 2.88 2.38
C PHE A 32 -20.67 2.62 3.68
N GLY A 33 -21.89 3.13 3.83
CA GLY A 33 -22.58 3.20 5.13
C GLY A 33 -22.04 4.30 6.06
N HIS A 34 -21.09 5.10 5.56
CA HIS A 34 -20.34 6.11 6.29
C HIS A 34 -20.11 7.35 5.42
N THR A 35 -19.76 8.47 6.03
CA THR A 35 -19.47 9.74 5.35
C THR A 35 -18.03 10.16 5.55
N PHE A 36 -17.50 10.99 4.64
CA PHE A 36 -16.16 11.58 4.80
C PHE A 36 -16.08 12.65 5.91
N SER A 37 -17.21 12.96 6.56
CA SER A 37 -17.26 13.86 7.72
C SER A 37 -16.89 13.16 9.04
N GLU A 38 -16.95 11.82 9.06
CA GLU A 38 -16.52 11.01 10.19
C GLU A 38 -14.99 11.00 10.30
N GLU A 39 -14.49 10.92 11.52
CA GLU A 39 -13.05 10.91 11.81
C GLU A 39 -12.37 9.65 11.27
N TYR A 40 -12.98 8.48 11.46
CA TYR A 40 -12.49 7.22 10.93
C TYR A 40 -13.61 6.17 10.84
N TRP A 41 -13.50 5.24 9.89
CA TRP A 41 -14.43 4.13 9.76
C TRP A 41 -13.85 3.00 8.89
N THR A 42 -14.44 1.82 9.03
CA THR A 42 -14.35 0.71 8.09
C THR A 42 -15.76 0.25 7.80
N ASN A 43 -16.10 0.13 6.51
CA ASN A 43 -17.42 -0.34 6.11
C ASN A 43 -17.60 -1.83 6.44
N ASN A 44 -18.85 -2.29 6.46
CA ASN A 44 -19.13 -3.73 6.62
C ASN A 44 -18.73 -4.54 5.37
N SER A 45 -19.04 -4.02 4.18
CA SER A 45 -18.64 -4.50 2.86
C SER A 45 -19.35 -3.69 1.77
N ILE A 46 -18.70 -3.41 0.64
CA ILE A 46 -19.35 -2.94 -0.59
C ILE A 46 -19.62 -4.18 -1.42
N LEU A 47 -20.89 -4.47 -1.71
CA LEU A 47 -21.28 -5.58 -2.56
C LEU A 47 -21.52 -5.08 -3.98
N VAL A 48 -20.88 -5.73 -4.96
CA VAL A 48 -21.11 -5.50 -6.38
C VAL A 48 -21.63 -6.77 -7.01
N GLU A 49 -22.82 -6.73 -7.60
CA GLU A 49 -23.45 -7.87 -8.27
C GLU A 49 -23.61 -7.60 -9.77
N THR A 50 -23.23 -8.55 -10.62
CA THR A 50 -23.41 -8.44 -12.07
C THR A 50 -23.61 -9.82 -12.69
N GLY A 51 -24.81 -10.07 -13.23
CA GLY A 51 -25.07 -11.24 -14.10
C GLY A 51 -24.76 -12.61 -13.48
N GLY A 52 -24.99 -12.79 -12.18
CA GLY A 52 -24.69 -14.04 -11.46
C GLY A 52 -23.29 -14.12 -10.85
N ASN A 53 -22.49 -13.06 -11.00
CA ASN A 53 -21.24 -12.88 -10.31
C ASN A 53 -21.41 -11.85 -9.19
N ASN A 54 -20.65 -11.97 -8.10
CA ASN A 54 -20.58 -10.94 -7.08
C ASN A 54 -19.15 -10.69 -6.62
N ALA A 55 -18.87 -9.49 -6.13
CA ALA A 55 -17.61 -9.12 -5.50
C ALA A 55 -17.91 -8.33 -4.24
N SER A 56 -17.06 -8.50 -3.23
CA SER A 56 -17.13 -7.75 -1.99
C SER A 56 -15.83 -6.99 -1.75
N LEU A 57 -15.94 -5.72 -1.34
CA LEU A 57 -14.82 -4.86 -1.07
C LEU A 57 -14.89 -4.26 0.33
N THR A 58 -13.73 -4.16 0.98
CA THR A 58 -13.56 -3.35 2.18
C THR A 58 -13.04 -1.98 1.79
N ALA A 59 -13.61 -0.95 2.39
CA ALA A 59 -13.14 0.41 2.40
C ALA A 59 -12.90 0.86 3.85
N SER A 60 -11.73 1.43 4.11
CA SER A 60 -11.41 2.10 5.38
C SER A 60 -11.00 3.54 5.11
N TYR A 61 -11.27 4.41 6.08
CA TYR A 61 -11.03 5.84 5.96
C TYR A 61 -10.60 6.44 7.30
N VAL A 62 -9.72 7.42 7.24
CA VAL A 62 -9.29 8.27 8.35
C VAL A 62 -9.20 9.71 7.85
N SER A 63 -9.66 10.65 8.67
CA SER A 63 -9.62 12.09 8.44
C SER A 63 -8.98 12.80 9.63
N ILE A 64 -7.97 13.61 9.35
CA ILE A 64 -7.16 14.34 10.32
C ILE A 64 -6.99 15.77 9.81
N GLY A 65 -7.90 16.67 10.17
CA GLY A 65 -7.90 18.04 9.66
C GLY A 65 -8.12 18.08 8.14
N GLU A 66 -7.12 18.56 7.39
CA GLU A 66 -7.12 18.54 5.92
C GLU A 66 -6.44 17.30 5.31
N PHE A 67 -5.84 16.44 6.13
CA PHE A 67 -5.29 15.17 5.67
C PHE A 67 -6.33 14.06 5.76
N GLN A 68 -6.37 13.23 4.72
CA GLN A 68 -7.27 12.09 4.62
C GLN A 68 -6.49 10.90 4.08
N ALA A 69 -6.74 9.72 4.63
CA ALA A 69 -6.20 8.47 4.14
C ALA A 69 -7.33 7.45 3.98
N PHE A 70 -7.20 6.58 2.99
CA PHE A 70 -8.18 5.54 2.73
C PHE A 70 -7.51 4.27 2.22
N MET A 71 -8.21 3.16 2.39
CA MET A 71 -7.89 1.89 1.77
C MET A 71 -9.12 1.37 1.05
N VAL A 72 -8.95 0.81 -0.14
CA VAL A 72 -9.95 -0.05 -0.79
C VAL A 72 -9.30 -1.38 -1.14
N ALA A 73 -9.89 -2.47 -0.69
CA ALA A 73 -9.36 -3.82 -0.85
C ALA A 73 -10.44 -4.82 -1.25
N PHE A 74 -10.07 -5.89 -1.97
CA PHE A 74 -10.98 -7.00 -2.20
C PHE A 74 -11.06 -7.90 -0.96
N ASN A 75 -12.29 -8.27 -0.62
CA ASN A 75 -12.55 -9.35 0.34
C ASN A 75 -12.59 -10.68 -0.43
N GLU A 76 -13.57 -10.80 -1.33
CA GLU A 76 -13.75 -12.00 -2.15
C GLU A 76 -14.55 -11.68 -3.42
N ILE A 77 -14.34 -12.50 -4.44
CA ILE A 77 -15.05 -12.44 -5.70
C ILE A 77 -15.68 -13.81 -5.97
N TYR A 78 -16.99 -13.88 -6.22
CA TYR A 78 -17.64 -15.09 -6.70
C TYR A 78 -17.98 -14.95 -8.17
N ASN A 79 -17.47 -15.89 -8.96
CA ASN A 79 -17.75 -16.00 -10.38
C ASN A 79 -18.27 -17.41 -10.67
N GLN A 80 -19.53 -17.52 -11.08
CA GLN A 80 -20.17 -18.78 -11.48
C GLN A 80 -19.93 -19.95 -10.48
N GLY A 81 -20.07 -19.67 -9.18
CA GLY A 81 -19.91 -20.68 -8.12
C GLY A 81 -18.46 -20.95 -7.67
N THR A 82 -17.48 -20.24 -8.24
CA THR A 82 -16.10 -20.25 -7.72
C THR A 82 -15.83 -19.01 -6.91
N ARG A 83 -15.32 -19.18 -5.68
CA ARG A 83 -14.89 -18.09 -4.81
C ARG A 83 -13.42 -17.78 -5.08
N LEU A 84 -13.05 -16.51 -5.18
CA LEU A 84 -11.71 -16.05 -5.46
C LEU A 84 -11.28 -15.04 -4.40
N VAL A 85 -10.09 -15.22 -3.86
CA VAL A 85 -9.47 -14.28 -2.93
C VAL A 85 -8.24 -13.69 -3.61
N LEU A 86 -8.23 -12.36 -3.74
CA LEU A 86 -7.12 -11.59 -4.29
C LEU A 86 -6.70 -10.53 -3.28
N PRO A 87 -5.43 -10.54 -2.82
CA PRO A 87 -4.90 -9.51 -1.94
C PRO A 87 -4.61 -8.23 -2.72
N TYR A 88 -5.64 -7.66 -3.34
CA TYR A 88 -5.60 -6.31 -3.90
C TYR A 88 -5.86 -5.31 -2.79
N GLN A 89 -4.98 -4.31 -2.67
CA GLN A 89 -5.11 -3.23 -1.71
C GLN A 89 -4.62 -1.93 -2.35
N LEU A 90 -5.52 -0.98 -2.56
CA LEU A 90 -5.21 0.40 -2.91
C LEU A 90 -5.22 1.21 -1.62
N PHE A 91 -4.06 1.75 -1.26
CA PHE A 91 -3.94 2.80 -0.26
C PHE A 91 -3.95 4.15 -0.94
N GLY A 92 -4.70 5.11 -0.40
CA GLY A 92 -4.76 6.46 -0.91
C GLY A 92 -4.58 7.50 0.19
N MET A 93 -3.96 8.61 -0.17
CA MET A 93 -3.84 9.80 0.66
C MET A 93 -4.33 11.01 -0.12
N HIS A 94 -4.99 11.92 0.58
CA HIS A 94 -5.43 13.21 0.08
C HIS A 94 -5.10 14.30 1.10
N TYR A 95 -4.43 15.36 0.65
CA TYR A 95 -4.11 16.50 1.51
C TYR A 95 -3.75 17.72 0.65
N LYS A 96 -3.53 18.84 1.33
CA LYS A 96 -2.91 20.03 0.74
C LYS A 96 -1.51 20.24 1.28
N THR A 97 -0.59 20.59 0.39
CA THR A 97 0.78 20.98 0.72
C THR A 97 0.84 22.35 1.40
N PRO A 98 1.98 22.75 2.01
CA PRO A 98 2.20 24.10 2.55
C PRO A 98 1.84 25.28 1.65
N GLU A 99 2.05 25.16 0.34
CA GLU A 99 1.65 26.17 -0.64
C GLU A 99 0.23 25.97 -1.18
N ASN A 100 -0.58 25.18 -0.46
CA ASN A 100 -1.99 24.93 -0.73
C ASN A 100 -2.25 24.23 -2.08
N LYS A 101 -1.34 23.33 -2.49
CA LYS A 101 -1.58 22.45 -3.64
C LYS A 101 -2.27 21.17 -3.18
N GLU A 102 -3.38 20.83 -3.82
CA GLU A 102 -4.09 19.57 -3.59
C GLU A 102 -3.29 18.40 -4.19
N VAL A 103 -3.11 17.34 -3.39
CA VAL A 103 -2.34 16.16 -3.76
C VAL A 103 -3.17 14.92 -3.46
N PHE A 104 -3.28 14.02 -4.45
CA PHE A 104 -3.66 12.64 -4.18
C PHE A 104 -2.52 11.69 -4.54
N ILE A 105 -2.24 10.75 -3.64
CA ILE A 105 -1.26 9.68 -3.84
C ILE A 105 -1.98 8.37 -3.63
N GLY A 106 -1.81 7.43 -4.56
CA GLY A 106 -2.25 6.05 -4.45
C GLY A 106 -1.05 5.11 -4.48
N ALA A 107 -0.97 4.19 -3.54
CA ALA A 107 -0.03 3.07 -3.54
C ALA A 107 -0.81 1.77 -3.66
N ILE A 108 -0.47 0.94 -4.63
CA ILE A 108 -1.15 -0.33 -4.89
C ILE A 108 -0.19 -1.46 -4.58
N PHE A 109 -0.60 -2.39 -3.72
CA PHE A 109 0.09 -3.67 -3.56
C PHE A 109 -0.09 -4.51 -4.82
N ALA A 110 1.02 -4.83 -5.48
CA ALA A 110 1.03 -5.50 -6.77
C ALA A 110 1.04 -7.03 -6.60
N PHE A 111 2.09 -7.53 -5.93
CA PHE A 111 2.35 -8.95 -5.73
C PHE A 111 3.52 -9.16 -4.74
N LEU A 112 3.70 -10.41 -4.29
CA LEU A 112 4.96 -10.84 -3.70
C LEU A 112 5.86 -11.46 -4.77
N LEU A 113 7.15 -11.18 -4.68
CA LEU A 113 8.18 -11.67 -5.58
C LEU A 113 9.23 -12.43 -4.76
N ALA A 114 9.33 -13.74 -4.97
CA ALA A 114 10.42 -14.54 -4.43
C ALA A 114 11.57 -14.60 -5.44
N HIS A 115 12.82 -14.63 -4.99
CA HIS A 115 13.97 -14.84 -5.85
C HIS A 115 15.05 -15.67 -5.14
N ASN A 116 15.92 -16.26 -5.93
CA ASN A 116 17.06 -17.00 -5.44
C ASN A 116 18.33 -16.18 -5.65
N GLU A 117 18.88 -15.62 -4.58
CA GLU A 117 20.10 -14.82 -4.58
C GLU A 117 21.26 -15.65 -5.14
N SER A 118 21.58 -15.40 -6.41
CA SER A 118 22.61 -16.10 -7.16
C SER A 118 23.41 -15.18 -8.08
N TYR A 119 23.05 -13.90 -8.09
CA TYR A 119 23.65 -12.88 -8.92
C TYR A 119 23.81 -11.59 -8.13
N GLY A 120 24.96 -10.91 -8.27
CA GLY A 120 25.17 -9.61 -7.67
C GLY A 120 25.50 -9.62 -6.16
N ALA A 121 25.10 -10.64 -5.40
CA ALA A 121 25.31 -10.73 -3.94
C ALA A 121 24.81 -9.46 -3.24
N ASN A 122 23.61 -9.00 -3.62
CA ASN A 122 23.02 -7.74 -3.17
C ASN A 122 21.69 -7.95 -2.41
N ASP A 123 21.22 -9.20 -2.30
CA ASP A 123 19.97 -9.62 -1.70
C ASP A 123 18.74 -8.94 -2.31
N LEU A 124 18.81 -8.58 -3.60
CA LEU A 124 17.76 -7.91 -4.36
C LEU A 124 17.34 -8.76 -5.55
N PRO A 125 16.05 -8.68 -5.95
CA PRO A 125 15.55 -9.47 -7.08
C PRO A 125 16.14 -8.97 -8.40
N ASP A 126 17.22 -9.57 -8.87
CA ASP A 126 17.87 -9.26 -10.15
C ASP A 126 17.18 -10.01 -11.30
N VAL A 127 15.88 -9.72 -11.48
CA VAL A 127 15.00 -10.40 -12.43
C VAL A 127 15.61 -10.43 -13.83
N GLY A 128 15.73 -11.63 -14.41
CA GLY A 128 16.37 -11.86 -15.71
C GLY A 128 17.83 -12.27 -15.64
N HIS A 129 18.49 -12.10 -14.48
CA HIS A 129 19.83 -12.61 -14.20
C HIS A 129 19.85 -13.78 -13.21
N GLU A 130 18.78 -13.94 -12.44
CA GLU A 130 18.57 -15.04 -11.51
C GLU A 130 17.16 -15.62 -11.59
N ALA A 131 16.94 -16.73 -10.87
CA ALA A 131 15.64 -17.34 -10.78
C ALA A 131 14.73 -16.53 -9.84
N ALA A 132 13.59 -16.09 -10.35
CA ALA A 132 12.60 -15.34 -9.60
C ALA A 132 11.18 -15.81 -9.94
N TRP A 133 10.27 -15.70 -8.97
CA TRP A 133 8.92 -16.22 -9.05
C TRP A 133 7.89 -15.29 -8.41
N TYR A 134 6.77 -15.08 -9.10
CA TYR A 134 5.60 -14.46 -8.53
C TYR A 134 4.87 -15.42 -7.60
N VAL A 135 4.41 -14.93 -6.46
CA VAL A 135 3.51 -15.65 -5.56
C VAL A 135 2.08 -15.24 -5.89
N VAL A 136 1.35 -16.12 -6.58
CA VAL A 136 0.01 -15.84 -7.11
C VAL A 136 -1.05 -16.60 -6.28
N PRO A 137 -1.92 -15.91 -5.53
CA PRO A 137 -2.98 -16.55 -4.77
C PRO A 137 -3.94 -17.35 -5.66
N LEU A 138 -4.37 -18.50 -5.14
CA LEU A 138 -5.30 -19.41 -5.82
C LEU A 138 -6.76 -19.08 -5.46
N ALA A 139 -7.64 -19.28 -6.43
CA ALA A 139 -9.08 -19.33 -6.19
C ALA A 139 -9.45 -20.55 -5.31
N SER A 140 -10.70 -20.60 -4.85
CA SER A 140 -11.26 -21.72 -4.10
C SER A 140 -11.03 -23.04 -4.85
N GLY A 141 -10.69 -24.09 -4.10
CA GLY A 141 -10.22 -25.36 -4.68
C GLY A 141 -8.71 -25.42 -4.83
N GLY A 142 -7.97 -24.73 -3.94
CA GLY A 142 -6.53 -24.91 -3.77
C GLY A 142 -6.15 -26.38 -3.55
N PRO A 143 -4.86 -26.72 -3.62
CA PRO A 143 -4.44 -28.12 -3.70
C PRO A 143 -4.60 -28.89 -2.37
N TRP A 144 -5.06 -28.21 -1.33
CA TRP A 144 -5.38 -28.76 0.00
C TRP A 144 -6.87 -28.61 0.30
N PRO A 145 -7.66 -29.69 0.18
CA PRO A 145 -9.12 -29.65 0.39
C PRO A 145 -9.54 -29.28 1.81
N ASP A 146 -8.65 -29.47 2.79
CA ASP A 146 -8.83 -29.14 4.19
C ASP A 146 -8.57 -27.67 4.52
N VAL A 147 -8.11 -26.88 3.53
CA VAL A 147 -7.69 -25.50 3.72
C VAL A 147 -8.62 -24.55 3.00
N GLN A 148 -9.10 -23.54 3.73
CA GLN A 148 -9.87 -22.44 3.19
C GLN A 148 -9.18 -21.11 3.53
N THR A 149 -8.90 -20.31 2.51
CA THR A 149 -8.40 -18.94 2.69
C THR A 149 -9.47 -18.08 3.35
N GLU A 150 -9.14 -17.42 4.44
CA GLU A 150 -10.01 -16.43 5.08
C GLU A 150 -9.48 -15.02 4.84
N VAL A 151 -10.41 -14.06 4.77
CA VAL A 151 -10.09 -12.66 4.53
C VAL A 151 -10.86 -11.84 5.55
N GLU A 152 -10.15 -11.01 6.29
CA GLU A 152 -10.76 -10.17 7.30
C GLU A 152 -10.20 -8.74 7.23
N PRO A 153 -11.08 -7.73 7.32
CA PRO A 153 -10.65 -6.36 7.47
C PRO A 153 -10.07 -6.13 8.86
N ILE A 154 -9.00 -5.36 8.94
CA ILE A 154 -8.53 -4.77 10.18
C ILE A 154 -9.14 -3.38 10.24
N ASN A 155 -10.17 -3.25 11.08
CA ASN A 155 -10.97 -2.04 11.15
C ASN A 155 -10.13 -0.82 11.57
N ALA A 156 -10.44 0.32 10.95
CA ALA A 156 -9.91 1.62 11.33
C ALA A 156 -10.13 1.85 12.81
N THR A 157 -9.01 1.96 13.51
CA THR A 157 -8.97 2.10 14.96
C THR A 157 -8.09 3.28 15.29
N LYS A 158 -8.61 4.18 16.12
CA LYS A 158 -7.83 5.25 16.74
C LYS A 158 -7.01 4.65 17.90
N ILE A 159 -5.69 4.54 17.73
CA ILE A 159 -4.76 4.02 18.73
C ILE A 159 -4.50 5.09 19.79
N ALA A 160 -4.26 6.32 19.35
CA ALA A 160 -4.08 7.51 20.16
C ALA A 160 -4.60 8.75 19.41
N GLU A 161 -4.55 9.92 20.04
CA GLU A 161 -4.87 11.17 19.34
C GLU A 161 -3.89 11.38 18.18
N GLY A 162 -4.41 11.54 16.97
CA GLY A 162 -3.58 11.65 15.76
C GLY A 162 -2.90 10.34 15.32
N HIS A 163 -3.25 9.18 15.89
CA HIS A 163 -2.67 7.88 15.53
C HIS A 163 -3.75 6.83 15.21
N TYR A 164 -3.74 6.29 14.00
CA TYR A 164 -4.77 5.39 13.48
C TYR A 164 -4.16 4.19 12.76
N ARG A 165 -4.87 3.06 12.77
CA ARG A 165 -4.46 1.87 12.03
C ARG A 165 -5.64 1.16 11.39
N PHE A 166 -5.46 0.68 10.16
CA PHE A 166 -6.39 -0.20 9.43
C PHE A 166 -5.62 -1.09 8.45
N GLY A 167 -6.28 -2.08 7.83
CA GLY A 167 -5.62 -2.96 6.87
C GLY A 167 -6.46 -4.17 6.49
N MET A 168 -5.80 -5.17 5.92
CA MET A 168 -6.39 -6.48 5.62
C MET A 168 -5.52 -7.60 6.15
N ARG A 169 -6.14 -8.68 6.60
CA ARG A 169 -5.49 -9.97 6.91
C ARG A 169 -6.07 -11.06 6.02
N TYR A 170 -5.17 -11.81 5.39
CA TYR A 170 -5.47 -12.99 4.59
C TYR A 170 -4.85 -14.19 5.30
N THR A 171 -5.62 -15.16 5.77
CA THR A 171 -5.10 -16.36 6.44
C THR A 171 -5.23 -17.58 5.54
N ASN A 172 -4.35 -18.56 5.74
CA ASN A 172 -4.31 -19.81 4.97
C ASN A 172 -4.24 -19.58 3.45
N LEU A 173 -3.38 -18.65 3.04
CA LEU A 173 -3.27 -18.20 1.66
C LEU A 173 -2.58 -19.28 0.81
N SER A 174 -3.38 -20.05 0.08
CA SER A 174 -2.88 -20.99 -0.93
C SER A 174 -2.42 -20.22 -2.16
N CYS A 175 -1.17 -20.44 -2.58
CA CYS A 175 -0.53 -19.74 -3.67
C CYS A 175 0.07 -20.71 -4.68
N ARG A 176 0.11 -20.28 -5.94
CA ARG A 176 0.94 -20.85 -6.99
C ARG A 176 2.19 -20.02 -7.17
N ILE A 177 3.30 -20.71 -7.39
CA ILE A 177 4.59 -20.08 -7.68
C ILE A 177 4.79 -20.07 -9.19
N VAL A 178 4.85 -18.87 -9.77
CA VAL A 178 4.90 -18.64 -11.22
C VAL A 178 6.25 -18.05 -11.59
N ASP A 179 6.98 -18.73 -12.47
CA ASP A 179 8.29 -18.31 -12.96
C ASP A 179 8.22 -16.95 -13.66
N THR A 180 9.14 -16.05 -13.35
CA THR A 180 9.19 -14.70 -13.96
C THR A 180 9.83 -14.71 -15.36
N THR A 181 10.53 -15.79 -15.72
CA THR A 181 11.35 -15.91 -16.92
C THR A 181 10.74 -16.93 -17.90
N GLY A 182 11.58 -17.65 -18.66
CA GLY A 182 11.16 -18.55 -19.74
C GLY A 182 10.13 -19.64 -19.36
N GLY A 183 9.89 -19.87 -18.07
CA GLY A 183 8.87 -20.80 -17.55
C GLY A 183 7.51 -20.19 -17.24
N PHE A 184 7.30 -18.88 -17.45
CA PHE A 184 6.09 -18.16 -17.00
C PHE A 184 4.78 -18.84 -17.42
N TRP A 185 4.59 -19.06 -18.73
CA TRP A 185 3.33 -19.64 -19.21
C TRP A 185 3.10 -21.07 -18.71
N LEU A 186 4.17 -21.86 -18.59
CA LEU A 186 4.07 -23.24 -18.14
C LEU A 186 3.69 -23.32 -16.66
N SER A 187 4.40 -22.55 -15.82
CA SER A 187 4.16 -22.46 -14.37
C SER A 187 2.85 -21.77 -14.02
N LEU A 188 2.35 -20.87 -14.86
CA LEU A 188 1.02 -20.28 -14.69
C LEU A 188 -0.09 -21.29 -15.00
N LEU A 189 0.06 -22.07 -16.08
CA LEU A 189 -0.97 -22.99 -16.58
C LEU A 189 -1.01 -24.32 -15.82
N LEU A 190 0.12 -24.80 -15.33
CA LEU A 190 0.24 -26.08 -14.64
C LEU A 190 0.55 -25.87 -13.15
N PRO A 191 0.01 -26.69 -12.25
CA PRO A 191 0.37 -26.68 -10.83
C PRO A 191 1.77 -27.28 -10.61
N ILE A 192 2.81 -26.58 -11.07
CA ILE A 192 4.19 -27.05 -10.92
C ILE A 192 4.61 -26.95 -9.47
N PHE A 193 4.46 -25.76 -8.87
CA PHE A 193 4.81 -25.53 -7.48
C PHE A 193 3.74 -24.67 -6.81
N GLU A 194 3.22 -25.17 -5.69
CA GLU A 194 2.14 -24.55 -4.93
C GLU A 194 2.51 -24.55 -3.44
N VAL A 195 2.23 -23.45 -2.75
CA VAL A 195 2.60 -23.24 -1.35
C VAL A 195 1.42 -22.74 -0.53
N LEU A 196 1.40 -23.08 0.76
CA LEU A 196 0.46 -22.54 1.73
C LEU A 196 1.19 -21.55 2.64
N ILE A 197 0.90 -20.27 2.49
CA ILE A 197 1.40 -19.22 3.37
C ILE A 197 0.41 -19.06 4.53
N SER A 198 0.91 -19.04 5.76
CA SER A 198 0.04 -19.00 6.95
C SER A 198 -0.84 -17.75 7.01
N GLU A 199 -0.26 -16.59 6.71
CA GLU A 199 -0.99 -15.34 6.53
C GLU A 199 -0.24 -14.32 5.66
N LEU A 200 -0.98 -13.38 5.09
CA LEU A 200 -0.47 -12.13 4.56
C LEU A 200 -1.26 -11.01 5.25
N VAL A 201 -0.58 -10.08 5.91
CA VAL A 201 -1.20 -8.89 6.50
C VAL A 201 -0.56 -7.67 5.87
N ILE A 202 -1.39 -6.74 5.42
CA ILE A 202 -0.97 -5.43 4.95
C ILE A 202 -1.78 -4.40 5.74
N GLN A 203 -1.12 -3.68 6.63
CA GLN A 203 -1.74 -2.62 7.44
C GLN A 203 -1.18 -1.26 7.04
N TYR A 204 -1.94 -0.22 7.31
CA TYR A 204 -1.51 1.15 7.24
C TYR A 204 -1.58 1.77 8.62
N ASP A 205 -0.47 2.32 9.08
CA ASP A 205 -0.38 3.05 10.35
C ASP A 205 -0.22 4.53 10.06
N ILE A 206 -1.08 5.39 10.61
CA ILE A 206 -1.12 6.81 10.28
C ILE A 206 -0.92 7.58 11.56
N GLU A 207 0.21 8.29 11.68
CA GLU A 207 0.56 9.07 12.84
C GLU A 207 0.83 10.54 12.47
N VAL A 208 0.30 11.48 13.25
CA VAL A 208 0.64 12.89 13.15
C VAL A 208 1.96 13.15 13.88
N GLY A 209 2.98 13.53 13.12
CA GLY A 209 4.28 13.93 13.62
C GLY A 209 4.23 15.25 14.39
N SER A 210 5.28 15.47 15.18
CA SER A 210 5.38 16.60 16.10
C SER A 210 5.47 17.98 15.44
N ALA A 211 5.76 18.07 14.13
CA ALA A 211 5.74 19.32 13.38
C ALA A 211 4.58 19.42 12.36
N GLY A 212 3.58 18.53 12.44
CA GLY A 212 2.40 18.52 11.57
C GLY A 212 2.56 17.73 10.27
N GLU A 213 3.72 17.11 10.06
CA GLU A 213 3.91 16.04 9.08
C GLU A 213 3.03 14.82 9.44
N ILE A 214 2.59 14.08 8.43
CA ILE A 214 1.84 12.84 8.62
C ILE A 214 2.74 11.68 8.21
N HIS A 215 2.92 10.71 9.10
CA HIS A 215 3.61 9.46 8.83
C HIS A 215 2.56 8.40 8.52
N ALA A 216 2.46 7.97 7.28
CA ALA A 216 1.64 6.85 6.85
C ALA A 216 2.56 5.64 6.63
N GLU A 217 2.63 4.69 7.54
CA GLU A 217 3.44 3.49 7.43
C GLU A 217 2.65 2.35 6.78
N THR A 218 3.28 1.46 6.01
CA THR A 218 2.66 0.20 5.58
C THR A 218 3.30 -0.96 6.31
N LEU A 219 2.56 -1.67 7.15
CA LEU A 219 3.09 -2.80 7.91
C LEU A 219 2.83 -4.11 7.16
N TYR A 220 3.88 -4.89 6.91
CA TYR A 220 3.77 -6.22 6.31
C TYR A 220 3.92 -7.31 7.37
N THR A 221 3.04 -8.29 7.29
CA THR A 221 3.32 -9.64 7.79
C THR A 221 3.26 -10.59 6.61
N ILE A 222 4.35 -11.31 6.37
CA ILE A 222 4.36 -12.47 5.48
C ILE A 222 4.57 -13.69 6.35
N GLY A 223 3.57 -14.55 6.42
CA GLY A 223 3.58 -15.75 7.25
C GLY A 223 4.51 -16.84 6.74
N GLN A 224 4.82 -17.81 7.60
CA GLN A 224 5.65 -18.95 7.23
C GLN A 224 4.96 -19.82 6.15
N VAL A 225 5.75 -20.38 5.24
CA VAL A 225 5.28 -21.42 4.32
C VAL A 225 5.10 -22.72 5.11
N ARG A 226 3.86 -23.16 5.27
CA ARG A 226 3.49 -24.32 6.12
C ARG A 226 3.40 -25.63 5.34
N ARG A 227 3.04 -25.56 4.06
CA ARG A 227 2.87 -26.72 3.17
C ARG A 227 3.35 -26.35 1.78
N ALA A 228 3.89 -27.34 1.08
CA ALA A 228 4.36 -27.20 -0.28
C ALA A 228 3.98 -28.43 -1.10
N LYS A 229 3.68 -28.22 -2.38
CA LYS A 229 3.48 -29.30 -3.36
C LYS A 229 4.31 -29.03 -4.59
N LEU A 230 5.11 -30.02 -4.99
CA LEU A 230 5.87 -30.01 -6.23
C LEU A 230 5.30 -31.08 -7.17
N LEU A 231 4.83 -30.67 -8.34
CA LEU A 231 4.16 -31.53 -9.32
C LEU A 231 3.01 -32.36 -8.71
N GLY A 232 2.29 -31.76 -7.75
CA GLY A 232 1.16 -32.36 -7.03
C GLY A 232 1.54 -33.21 -5.80
N PHE A 233 2.82 -33.56 -5.65
CA PHE A 233 3.30 -34.33 -4.49
C PHE A 233 3.60 -33.40 -3.32
N ASP A 234 3.16 -33.76 -2.12
CA ASP A 234 3.52 -33.02 -0.91
C ASP A 234 5.02 -33.15 -0.65
N VAL A 235 5.65 -32.02 -0.39
CA VAL A 235 7.06 -31.89 -0.04
C VAL A 235 7.17 -31.03 1.22
N ASP A 236 8.23 -31.22 2.01
CA ASP A 236 8.52 -30.30 3.10
C ASP A 236 8.90 -28.94 2.49
N PRO A 237 8.29 -27.82 2.92
CA PRO A 237 8.71 -26.49 2.48
C PRO A 237 10.21 -26.25 2.62
N GLN A 238 10.85 -26.79 3.67
CA GLN A 238 12.28 -26.61 3.93
C GLN A 238 13.17 -27.40 2.94
N ASP A 239 12.64 -28.40 2.25
CA ASP A 239 13.37 -29.14 1.21
C ASP A 239 13.44 -28.38 -0.13
N VAL A 240 12.56 -27.38 -0.32
CA VAL A 240 12.39 -26.66 -1.59
C VAL A 240 12.64 -25.15 -1.48
N ILE A 241 12.44 -24.57 -0.30
CA ILE A 241 12.80 -23.19 0.01
C ILE A 241 14.18 -23.21 0.68
N THR A 242 15.19 -22.76 -0.06
CA THR A 242 16.59 -22.78 0.39
C THR A 242 16.97 -21.49 1.12
N ASP A 243 18.08 -21.52 1.84
CA ASP A 243 18.66 -20.35 2.56
C ASP A 243 19.10 -19.19 1.65
N SER A 244 19.04 -19.38 0.33
CA SER A 244 19.31 -18.37 -0.69
C SER A 244 18.02 -17.71 -1.22
N MET A 245 16.85 -18.20 -0.80
CA MET A 245 15.57 -17.64 -1.25
C MET A 245 15.17 -16.43 -0.41
N ARG A 246 14.87 -15.35 -1.13
CA ARG A 246 14.44 -14.05 -0.60
C ARG A 246 13.00 -13.79 -1.02
N ILE A 247 12.31 -12.90 -0.31
CA ILE A 247 10.99 -12.42 -0.75
C ILE A 247 10.89 -10.90 -0.70
N SER A 248 10.13 -10.34 -1.64
CA SER A 248 9.88 -8.91 -1.73
C SER A 248 8.38 -8.61 -1.82
N ALA A 249 7.92 -7.59 -1.10
CA ALA A 249 6.60 -7.01 -1.26
C ALA A 249 6.67 -5.86 -2.28
N VAL A 250 5.97 -6.00 -3.41
CA VAL A 250 6.10 -5.09 -4.55
C VAL A 250 4.87 -4.19 -4.69
N HIS A 251 5.10 -2.91 -4.92
CA HIS A 251 4.09 -1.87 -5.09
C HIS A 251 4.35 -1.06 -6.34
N TYR A 252 3.31 -0.45 -6.89
CA TYR A 252 3.45 0.67 -7.81
C TYR A 252 2.71 1.88 -7.30
N LEU A 253 3.24 3.04 -7.64
CA LEU A 253 2.73 4.32 -7.20
C LEU A 253 1.92 4.98 -8.32
N THR A 254 0.75 5.48 -7.97
CA THR A 254 -0.07 6.33 -8.81
C THR A 254 -0.19 7.69 -8.14
N VAL A 255 0.28 8.76 -8.80
CA VAL A 255 0.24 10.12 -8.26
C VAL A 255 -0.71 10.95 -9.09
N PHE A 256 -1.62 11.66 -8.42
CA PHE A 256 -2.50 12.62 -9.05
C PHE A 256 -2.00 14.04 -8.82
N THR A 257 -1.42 14.63 -9.85
CA THR A 257 -1.20 16.07 -9.96
C THR A 257 -0.84 16.40 -11.41
N SER A 258 -1.14 17.62 -11.84
CA SER A 258 -0.86 18.05 -13.22
C SER A 258 0.62 18.00 -13.58
N LYS A 259 1.52 18.10 -12.59
CA LYS A 259 2.97 17.97 -12.73
C LYS A 259 3.58 17.42 -11.46
N TYR A 260 4.35 16.34 -11.57
CA TYR A 260 5.17 15.82 -10.47
C TYR A 260 6.58 15.46 -10.95
N ASN A 261 7.51 15.43 -9.99
CA ASN A 261 8.87 14.97 -10.17
C ASN A 261 9.26 14.06 -8.99
N VAL A 262 9.96 12.98 -9.30
CA VAL A 262 10.49 12.04 -8.29
C VAL A 262 11.99 12.26 -8.19
N THR A 263 12.49 12.54 -6.98
CA THR A 263 13.89 12.87 -6.72
C THR A 263 14.43 12.08 -5.53
N ARG A 264 15.74 11.84 -5.46
CA ARG A 264 16.38 11.35 -4.23
C ARG A 264 16.44 12.46 -3.18
N SER A 265 16.18 12.15 -1.92
CA SER A 265 16.05 13.14 -0.84
C SER A 265 17.36 13.87 -0.55
N GLY A 266 18.46 13.14 -0.45
CA GLY A 266 19.78 13.63 -0.10
C GLY A 266 20.53 14.33 -1.24
N THR A 267 20.27 13.96 -2.51
CA THR A 267 20.95 14.59 -3.67
C THR A 267 20.06 15.54 -4.46
N GLY A 268 18.73 15.43 -4.32
CA GLY A 268 17.76 16.19 -5.12
C GLY A 268 17.69 15.78 -6.60
N THR A 269 18.44 14.75 -7.02
CA THR A 269 18.50 14.32 -8.43
C THR A 269 17.26 13.51 -8.80
N THR A 270 16.74 13.71 -10.01
CA THR A 270 15.63 12.93 -10.57
C THR A 270 15.95 11.43 -10.54
N VAL A 271 14.99 10.63 -10.13
CA VAL A 271 15.07 9.17 -10.17
C VAL A 271 14.74 8.73 -11.60
N PRO A 272 15.70 8.21 -12.40
CA PRO A 272 15.41 7.74 -13.74
C PRO A 272 14.56 6.46 -13.68
N LYS A 273 13.88 6.15 -14.78
CA LYS A 273 13.27 4.83 -14.97
C LYS A 273 14.37 3.75 -14.85
N PRO A 274 14.25 2.77 -13.94
CA PRO A 274 15.20 1.68 -13.82
C PRO A 274 15.15 0.79 -15.07
N THR A 275 16.32 0.38 -15.55
CA THR A 275 16.51 -0.63 -16.61
C THR A 275 17.05 -1.95 -16.05
N ALA A 276 17.10 -2.06 -14.72
CA ALA A 276 17.54 -3.17 -13.90
C ALA A 276 17.15 -2.83 -12.45
N THR A 277 17.21 -3.80 -11.55
CA THR A 277 16.97 -3.58 -10.13
C THR A 277 17.95 -2.54 -9.57
N MET A 278 17.39 -1.47 -9.01
CA MET A 278 18.15 -0.35 -8.50
C MET A 278 17.99 -0.27 -6.98
N PRO A 279 19.05 -0.56 -6.19
CA PRO A 279 19.00 -0.36 -4.74
C PRO A 279 18.71 1.10 -4.42
N LEU A 280 17.90 1.31 -3.39
CA LEU A 280 17.65 2.63 -2.85
C LEU A 280 18.40 2.77 -1.53
N SER A 281 19.42 3.63 -1.53
CA SER A 281 20.24 3.94 -0.36
C SER A 281 19.80 5.22 0.36
N ASP A 282 18.74 5.87 -0.12
CA ASP A 282 18.28 7.17 0.34
C ASP A 282 16.81 7.38 -0.04
N ASN A 283 16.05 8.07 0.82
CA ASN A 283 14.62 8.28 0.70
C ASN A 283 14.24 8.88 -0.67
N ILE A 284 13.06 8.54 -1.16
CA ILE A 284 12.54 9.11 -2.41
C ILE A 284 11.60 10.26 -2.07
N THR A 285 11.85 11.44 -2.61
CA THR A 285 10.97 12.61 -2.50
C THR A 285 10.14 12.80 -3.77
N ILE A 286 8.84 12.94 -3.60
CA ILE A 286 7.89 13.36 -4.63
C ILE A 286 7.63 14.86 -4.48
N LYS A 287 7.83 15.58 -5.58
CA LYS A 287 7.62 17.02 -5.71
C LYS A 287 6.49 17.29 -6.67
N VAL A 288 5.67 18.31 -6.41
CA VAL A 288 4.45 18.63 -7.16
C VAL A 288 4.40 20.10 -7.59
N GLY A 289 3.73 20.35 -8.72
CA GLY A 289 3.53 21.68 -9.29
C GLY A 289 4.76 22.25 -10.01
N ASP A 290 4.58 23.42 -10.64
CA ASP A 290 5.60 24.08 -11.48
C ASP A 290 6.87 24.49 -10.72
N ASN A 291 6.76 24.69 -9.42
CA ASN A 291 7.87 25.07 -8.55
C ASN A 291 8.49 23.90 -7.79
N ASN A 292 8.11 22.65 -8.10
CA ASN A 292 8.67 21.44 -7.47
C ASN A 292 8.57 21.45 -5.94
N GLU A 293 7.42 21.82 -5.40
CA GLU A 293 7.18 21.78 -3.96
C GLU A 293 7.21 20.33 -3.45
N ARG A 294 7.91 20.08 -2.34
CA ARG A 294 7.94 18.77 -1.69
C ARG A 294 6.55 18.40 -1.17
N ALA A 295 5.96 17.33 -1.68
CA ALA A 295 4.68 16.81 -1.21
C ALA A 295 4.86 15.65 -0.23
N PHE A 296 5.79 14.74 -0.55
CA PHE A 296 5.83 13.43 0.08
C PHE A 296 7.20 12.79 -0.01
N ASP A 297 7.56 12.02 1.01
CA ASP A 297 8.73 11.14 0.97
C ASP A 297 8.36 9.68 1.22
N ILE A 298 9.12 8.79 0.59
CA ILE A 298 9.16 7.35 0.86
C ILE A 298 10.41 7.09 1.68
N GLY A 299 10.23 6.70 2.95
CA GLY A 299 11.30 6.34 3.86
C GLY A 299 11.83 4.93 3.62
N LEU A 300 13.14 4.74 3.72
CA LEU A 300 13.82 3.45 3.51
C LEU A 300 14.54 2.95 4.76
N GLY A 301 14.93 1.68 4.74
CA GLY A 301 15.87 1.12 5.73
C GLY A 301 15.20 0.82 7.08
N ARG A 302 14.55 -0.33 7.16
CA ARG A 302 13.77 -0.75 8.33
C ARG A 302 14.22 -2.12 8.77
N SER A 303 14.10 -2.40 10.06
CA SER A 303 14.28 -3.75 10.54
C SER A 303 12.99 -4.56 10.52
N TYR A 304 13.12 -5.89 10.51
CA TYR A 304 12.03 -6.84 10.64
C TYR A 304 12.41 -7.97 11.58
N ALA A 305 11.40 -8.55 12.21
CA ALA A 305 11.56 -9.76 12.99
C ALA A 305 11.36 -11.00 12.12
N LEU A 306 12.24 -11.98 12.28
CA LEU A 306 12.13 -13.32 11.73
C LEU A 306 11.64 -14.29 12.81
N LEU A 307 10.53 -14.96 12.53
CA LEU A 307 9.83 -15.80 13.50
C LEU A 307 9.59 -17.21 12.92
N ASN A 308 9.75 -18.22 13.77
CA ASN A 308 9.40 -19.61 13.44
C ASN A 308 8.04 -19.96 14.05
N GLU A 309 7.06 -20.21 13.17
CA GLU A 309 5.68 -20.56 13.54
C GLU A 309 5.51 -22.04 13.90
N SER A 310 6.53 -22.87 13.72
CA SER A 310 6.50 -24.29 14.08
C SER A 310 6.59 -24.55 15.59
N THR A 311 6.78 -23.51 16.41
CA THR A 311 6.80 -23.59 17.88
C THR A 311 5.61 -22.85 18.50
N THR A 312 5.17 -23.24 19.71
CA THR A 312 4.12 -22.52 20.45
C THR A 312 4.61 -22.17 21.86
N PRO A 313 4.83 -20.88 22.20
CA PRO A 313 4.72 -19.70 21.33
C PRO A 313 5.74 -19.70 20.19
N TYR A 314 5.52 -18.85 19.18
CA TYR A 314 6.48 -18.66 18.09
C TYR A 314 7.85 -18.30 18.65
N SER A 315 8.90 -18.91 18.10
CA SER A 315 10.27 -18.62 18.49
C SER A 315 10.81 -17.49 17.62
N VAL A 316 11.45 -16.52 18.25
CA VAL A 316 12.15 -15.44 17.54
C VAL A 316 13.48 -16.00 17.06
N LEU A 317 13.64 -16.11 15.74
CA LEU A 317 14.90 -16.51 15.12
C LEU A 317 15.87 -15.33 15.10
N SER A 318 15.35 -14.17 14.70
CA SER A 318 16.07 -12.89 14.75
C SER A 318 15.09 -11.75 14.98
N PRO A 319 15.38 -10.80 15.89
CA PRO A 319 14.46 -9.71 16.20
C PRO A 319 14.64 -8.46 15.33
N ASP A 320 15.73 -8.35 14.56
CA ASP A 320 16.20 -7.06 14.02
C ASP A 320 16.98 -7.22 12.70
N GLU A 321 16.41 -7.94 11.72
CA GLU A 321 17.00 -8.09 10.40
C GLU A 321 16.75 -6.87 9.52
N THR A 322 17.65 -6.55 8.59
CA THR A 322 17.52 -5.34 7.75
C THR A 322 16.77 -5.64 6.46
N ALA A 323 15.64 -4.95 6.25
CA ALA A 323 14.96 -4.95 4.95
C ALA A 323 15.64 -3.99 3.98
N ILE A 324 15.66 -4.37 2.70
CA ILE A 324 16.30 -3.60 1.63
C ILE A 324 15.23 -3.06 0.69
N ASN A 325 15.31 -1.78 0.36
CA ASN A 325 14.38 -1.16 -0.59
C ASN A 325 15.04 -1.01 -1.95
N CYS A 326 14.28 -1.27 -3.01
CA CYS A 326 14.76 -1.10 -4.37
C CYS A 326 13.66 -0.65 -5.32
N LEU A 327 14.07 -0.18 -6.50
CA LEU A 327 13.20 0.01 -7.64
C LEU A 327 13.41 -1.11 -8.66
N LEU A 328 12.33 -1.71 -9.14
CA LEU A 328 12.39 -2.75 -10.17
C LEU A 328 12.02 -2.16 -11.53
N GLU A 329 12.66 -2.70 -12.57
CA GLU A 329 12.20 -2.51 -13.94
C GLU A 329 10.84 -3.21 -14.13
N ALA A 330 9.91 -2.53 -14.81
CA ALA A 330 8.65 -3.14 -15.22
C ALA A 330 8.87 -4.06 -16.43
N THR A 331 8.77 -5.37 -16.23
CA THR A 331 8.86 -6.38 -17.29
C THR A 331 7.48 -6.72 -17.87
N GLY A 332 7.46 -7.33 -19.06
CA GLY A 332 6.20 -7.76 -19.70
C GLY A 332 5.40 -8.78 -18.88
N GLY A 333 6.07 -9.60 -18.06
CA GLY A 333 5.43 -10.54 -17.14
C GLY A 333 4.69 -9.83 -16.01
N ASP A 334 5.31 -8.79 -15.42
CA ASP A 334 4.70 -7.95 -14.39
C ASP A 334 3.39 -7.37 -14.92
N PHE A 335 3.45 -6.75 -16.12
CA PHE A 335 2.30 -6.15 -16.78
C PHE A 335 1.14 -7.13 -16.94
N LEU A 336 1.39 -8.40 -17.27
CA LEU A 336 0.29 -9.34 -17.45
C LEU A 336 -0.45 -9.66 -16.13
N LEU A 337 0.27 -9.77 -15.02
CA LEU A 337 -0.32 -10.07 -13.71
C LEU A 337 -1.11 -8.89 -13.14
N ILE A 338 -0.70 -7.66 -13.48
CA ILE A 338 -1.25 -6.42 -12.91
C ILE A 338 -2.04 -5.57 -13.92
N ALA A 339 -2.14 -5.97 -15.19
CA ALA A 339 -2.80 -5.19 -16.25
C ALA A 339 -4.25 -4.83 -15.91
N TRP A 340 -4.91 -5.65 -15.10
CA TRP A 340 -6.25 -5.38 -14.61
C TRP A 340 -6.28 -4.41 -13.43
N GLN A 341 -5.23 -4.42 -12.59
CA GLN A 341 -5.15 -3.59 -11.39
C GLN A 341 -5.09 -2.13 -11.79
N LEU A 342 -4.26 -1.76 -12.78
CA LEU A 342 -4.06 -0.36 -13.16
C LEU A 342 -5.37 0.39 -13.53
N PRO A 343 -6.19 -0.10 -14.48
CA PRO A 343 -7.45 0.56 -14.82
C PRO A 343 -8.50 0.47 -13.70
N PHE A 344 -8.51 -0.62 -12.93
CA PHE A 344 -9.39 -0.75 -11.77
C PHE A 344 -9.02 0.25 -10.66
N SER A 345 -7.74 0.35 -10.31
CA SER A 345 -7.19 1.29 -9.34
C SER A 345 -7.40 2.73 -9.79
N ALA A 346 -7.16 3.05 -11.08
CA ALA A 346 -7.47 4.37 -11.62
C ALA A 346 -8.95 4.71 -11.47
N TRP A 347 -9.84 3.74 -11.71
CA TRP A 347 -11.28 3.91 -11.50
C TRP A 347 -11.62 4.13 -10.02
N VAL A 348 -11.15 3.27 -9.11
CA VAL A 348 -11.43 3.39 -7.66
C VAL A 348 -10.89 4.71 -7.12
N LEU A 349 -9.66 5.05 -7.49
CA LEU A 349 -9.00 6.28 -7.07
C LEU A 349 -9.70 7.52 -7.62
N ALA A 350 -10.16 7.49 -8.88
CA ALA A 350 -10.94 8.57 -9.46
C ALA A 350 -12.25 8.80 -8.70
N HIS A 351 -12.91 7.72 -8.26
CA HIS A 351 -14.06 7.83 -7.39
C HIS A 351 -13.62 8.46 -6.08
N MET A 352 -12.82 7.79 -5.25
CA MET A 352 -12.38 8.35 -3.95
C MET A 352 -11.96 9.84 -4.04
N ALA A 353 -11.16 10.22 -5.03
CA ALA A 353 -10.75 11.60 -5.25
C ALA A 353 -11.91 12.57 -5.58
N TYR A 354 -12.86 12.19 -6.43
CA TYR A 354 -14.04 13.02 -6.73
C TYR A 354 -14.95 13.23 -5.51
N GLY A 355 -15.02 12.26 -4.59
CA GLY A 355 -15.75 12.38 -3.32
C GLY A 355 -15.03 13.25 -2.29
N LEU A 356 -13.70 13.24 -2.28
CA LEU A 356 -12.90 14.00 -1.33
C LEU A 356 -12.59 15.44 -1.78
N SER A 357 -12.47 15.69 -3.08
CA SER A 357 -12.07 16.99 -3.63
C SER A 357 -13.25 17.83 -4.14
N ALA A 358 -13.42 19.03 -3.56
CA ALA A 358 -14.33 20.03 -4.12
C ALA A 358 -13.81 20.63 -5.44
N GLN A 359 -12.49 20.72 -5.61
CA GLN A 359 -11.87 21.26 -6.82
C GLN A 359 -12.12 20.35 -8.03
N LEU A 360 -12.01 19.02 -7.85
CA LEU A 360 -12.34 18.07 -8.91
C LEU A 360 -13.81 18.15 -9.31
N ARG A 361 -14.73 18.33 -8.35
CA ARG A 361 -16.15 18.53 -8.64
C ARG A 361 -16.46 19.85 -9.34
N ALA A 362 -15.64 20.88 -9.14
CA ALA A 362 -15.76 22.13 -9.89
C ALA A 362 -15.23 21.99 -11.32
N THR A 363 -14.29 21.06 -11.55
CA THR A 363 -13.63 20.84 -12.84
C THR A 363 -14.41 19.85 -13.72
N TYR A 364 -14.89 18.76 -13.12
CA TYR A 364 -15.61 17.69 -13.80
C TYR A 364 -17.06 17.64 -13.30
N ALA A 365 -18.02 17.69 -14.22
CA ALA A 365 -19.44 17.72 -13.86
C ALA A 365 -19.94 16.40 -13.22
N THR A 366 -19.25 15.29 -13.48
CA THR A 366 -19.57 13.96 -12.94
C THR A 366 -18.30 13.17 -12.66
N VAL A 367 -18.38 12.18 -11.77
CA VAL A 367 -17.28 11.23 -11.56
C VAL A 367 -16.90 10.49 -12.83
N ASN A 368 -17.85 10.20 -13.73
CA ASN A 368 -17.57 9.58 -15.04
C ASN A 368 -16.74 10.47 -15.95
N ALA A 369 -17.06 11.77 -16.00
CA ALA A 369 -16.26 12.70 -16.76
C ALA A 369 -14.82 12.71 -16.24
N PHE A 370 -14.63 12.61 -14.92
CA PHE A 370 -13.29 12.51 -14.34
C PHE A 370 -12.62 11.15 -14.60
N ALA A 371 -13.29 10.03 -14.32
CA ALA A 371 -12.78 8.68 -14.50
C ALA A 371 -12.38 8.39 -15.95
N ASN A 372 -13.13 8.89 -16.93
CA ASN A 372 -12.77 8.79 -18.35
C ASN A 372 -11.52 9.58 -18.74
N ASN A 373 -11.15 10.57 -17.92
CA ASN A 373 -9.90 11.34 -18.07
C ASN A 373 -8.82 10.91 -17.06
N ALA A 374 -9.09 9.90 -16.22
CA ALA A 374 -8.19 9.46 -15.16
C ALA A 374 -6.81 9.08 -15.72
N ALA A 375 -6.74 8.36 -16.84
CA ALA A 375 -5.46 7.98 -17.45
C ALA A 375 -4.58 9.16 -17.86
N THR A 376 -5.15 10.35 -18.09
CA THR A 376 -4.41 11.58 -18.38
C THR A 376 -4.19 12.46 -17.14
N ALA A 377 -4.94 12.21 -16.08
CA ALA A 377 -4.96 13.04 -14.89
C ALA A 377 -4.16 12.42 -13.73
N PHE A 378 -4.05 11.08 -13.70
CA PHE A 378 -3.13 10.34 -12.85
C PHE A 378 -1.85 10.02 -13.63
N GLY A 379 -0.70 10.36 -13.06
CA GLY A 379 0.59 9.86 -13.50
C GLY A 379 0.96 8.62 -12.70
N THR A 380 1.19 7.50 -13.38
CA THR A 380 1.76 6.30 -12.76
C THR A 380 3.28 6.37 -12.78
N SER A 381 3.95 5.85 -11.75
CA SER A 381 5.40 5.67 -11.80
C SER A 381 5.77 4.66 -12.89
N ASP A 382 6.85 4.93 -13.62
CA ASP A 382 7.42 3.98 -14.60
C ASP A 382 8.27 2.88 -13.95
N TRP A 383 8.14 2.71 -12.63
CA TRP A 383 8.92 1.81 -11.80
C TRP A 383 8.04 1.19 -10.72
N TRP A 384 8.48 0.03 -10.26
CA TRP A 384 7.94 -0.65 -9.09
C TRP A 384 8.82 -0.37 -7.89
N TYR A 385 8.21 -0.15 -6.74
CA TYR A 385 8.91 -0.08 -5.47
C TYR A 385 8.78 -1.42 -4.75
N ALA A 386 9.91 -1.97 -4.33
CA ALA A 386 9.94 -3.24 -3.63
C ALA A 386 10.63 -3.07 -2.27
N VAL A 387 10.09 -3.82 -1.30
CA VAL A 387 10.70 -4.01 0.02
C VAL A 387 11.08 -5.47 0.14
N THR A 388 12.37 -5.75 0.24
CA THR A 388 12.98 -7.08 0.20
C THR A 388 13.42 -7.52 1.59
N PHE A 389 13.21 -8.81 1.87
CA PHE A 389 13.50 -9.47 3.14
C PHE A 389 14.56 -10.57 2.92
N PRO A 390 15.86 -10.26 3.14
CA PRO A 390 16.97 -11.17 2.83
C PRO A 390 16.90 -12.49 3.62
N GLU A 391 16.69 -12.42 4.92
CA GLU A 391 16.69 -13.59 5.80
C GLU A 391 15.36 -14.36 5.80
N TRP A 392 14.48 -14.17 4.81
CA TRP A 392 13.14 -14.75 4.81
C TRP A 392 13.14 -16.27 4.92
N ASN A 393 13.84 -16.98 4.01
CA ASN A 393 14.01 -18.45 4.03
C ASN A 393 12.71 -19.25 4.31
N GLY A 394 11.55 -18.72 3.89
CA GLY A 394 10.24 -19.32 4.13
C GLY A 394 9.65 -19.10 5.52
N TYR A 395 10.34 -18.43 6.45
CA TYR A 395 9.87 -18.08 7.79
C TYR A 395 8.95 -16.85 7.77
N ARG A 396 8.36 -16.56 8.93
CA ARG A 396 7.50 -15.39 9.09
C ARG A 396 8.35 -14.13 9.19
N VAL A 397 7.97 -13.12 8.42
CA VAL A 397 8.49 -11.74 8.46
C VAL A 397 7.42 -10.81 9.01
N GLN A 398 7.82 -9.92 9.91
CA GLN A 398 7.01 -8.78 10.37
C GLN A 398 7.82 -7.49 10.22
N GLN A 399 7.34 -6.56 9.38
CA GLN A 399 8.03 -5.31 9.06
C GLN A 399 7.05 -4.12 9.06
N ASP A 400 7.64 -2.94 9.18
CA ASP A 400 7.03 -1.62 9.16
C ASP A 400 7.84 -0.70 8.22
N PRO A 401 7.38 -0.26 7.03
CA PRO A 401 7.92 0.96 6.35
C PRO A 401 7.10 2.26 6.49
N VAL A 402 7.76 3.44 6.63
CA VAL A 402 7.14 4.79 6.68
C VAL A 402 7.06 5.46 5.32
N TYR A 403 5.91 6.05 5.07
CA TYR A 403 5.75 7.17 4.15
C TYR A 403 5.52 8.48 4.92
N VAL A 404 6.18 9.58 4.56
CA VAL A 404 6.01 10.89 5.22
C VAL A 404 5.32 11.87 4.27
N ALA A 405 4.10 12.28 4.57
CA ALA A 405 3.38 13.34 3.88
C ALA A 405 3.60 14.70 4.58
N TYR A 406 3.94 15.72 3.81
CA TYR A 406 4.11 17.09 4.30
C TYR A 406 2.82 17.88 4.09
N THR A 407 2.11 18.16 5.20
CA THR A 407 0.74 18.67 5.16
C THR A 407 0.59 19.98 5.94
N ASN A 408 -0.55 20.65 5.77
CA ASN A 408 -0.96 21.82 6.57
C ASN A 408 -1.65 21.47 7.89
N VAL A 409 -1.62 20.21 8.34
CA VAL A 409 -2.27 19.82 9.59
C VAL A 409 -1.55 20.51 10.75
N GLY A 410 -2.08 21.67 11.16
CA GLY A 410 -1.60 22.38 12.34
C GLY A 410 -1.75 21.48 13.56
N LEU A 411 -0.68 21.39 14.37
CA LEU A 411 -0.56 20.66 15.64
C LEU A 411 -1.92 20.34 16.29
N LEU A 412 -2.40 19.10 16.13
CA LEU A 412 -3.55 18.61 16.85
C LEU A 412 -3.14 18.34 18.30
N GLY A 413 -3.36 19.32 19.18
CA GLY A 413 -3.17 19.13 20.62
C GLY A 413 -2.37 20.22 21.33
N GLY A 414 -2.75 21.48 21.14
CA GLY A 414 -2.44 22.56 22.09
C GLY A 414 -3.71 23.34 22.34
N SER A 415 -4.33 23.13 23.50
CA SER A 415 -5.42 23.94 24.02
C SER A 415 -5.22 25.43 23.71
N THR A 416 -6.27 26.08 23.24
CA THR A 416 -6.52 27.53 23.32
C THR A 416 -5.65 28.26 24.36
N GLY A 417 -4.59 28.92 23.90
CA GLY A 417 -3.61 29.51 24.81
C GLY A 417 -2.49 30.33 24.18
N GLY A 418 -2.79 31.22 23.22
CA GLY A 418 -2.00 32.44 22.99
C GLY A 418 -0.50 32.29 22.68
N GLY A 419 -0.15 31.77 21.50
CA GLY A 419 1.23 31.81 20.96
C GLY A 419 1.74 33.22 20.63
N LEU A 420 0.86 34.23 20.58
CA LEU A 420 1.24 35.65 20.52
C LEU A 420 1.20 36.34 21.90
N GLY A 421 0.67 35.68 22.94
CA GLY A 421 0.54 36.23 24.29
C GLY A 421 1.79 36.07 25.15
N LEU A 422 2.55 34.97 24.98
CA LEU A 422 3.71 34.69 25.84
C LEU A 422 4.92 35.59 25.51
N LEU A 423 5.10 35.96 24.23
CA LEU A 423 6.13 36.93 23.82
C LEU A 423 5.79 38.37 24.23
N VAL A 424 4.49 38.73 24.27
CA VAL A 424 4.05 40.05 24.74
C VAL A 424 4.09 40.14 26.27
N ILE A 425 3.76 39.07 27.01
CA ILE A 425 3.84 39.07 28.49
C ILE A 425 5.28 39.00 28.99
N LEU A 426 6.18 38.22 28.36
CA LEU A 426 7.61 38.26 28.70
C LEU A 426 8.23 39.62 28.35
N GLY A 427 7.79 40.25 27.24
CA GLY A 427 8.17 41.63 26.91
C GLY A 427 7.65 42.67 27.92
N LEU A 428 6.40 42.55 28.38
CA LEU A 428 5.80 43.46 29.36
C LEU A 428 6.37 43.27 30.77
N VAL A 429 6.67 42.05 31.20
CA VAL A 429 7.32 41.78 32.50
C VAL A 429 8.78 42.24 32.48
N ALA A 430 9.49 42.12 31.35
CA ALA A 430 10.83 42.67 31.19
C ALA A 430 10.83 44.22 31.21
N VAL A 431 9.84 44.87 30.58
CA VAL A 431 9.71 46.33 30.57
C VAL A 431 9.28 46.87 31.94
N VAL A 432 8.34 46.21 32.63
CA VAL A 432 7.94 46.60 33.99
C VAL A 432 9.08 46.33 35.00
N GLY A 433 9.82 45.23 34.84
CA GLY A 433 11.03 44.95 35.62
C GLY A 433 12.12 46.00 35.43
N LEU A 434 12.37 46.44 34.19
CA LEU A 434 13.34 47.51 33.89
C LEU A 434 12.90 48.88 34.43
N VAL A 435 11.60 49.20 34.36
CA VAL A 435 11.05 50.48 34.87
C VAL A 435 11.07 50.52 36.41
N VAL A 436 10.85 49.39 37.09
CA VAL A 436 10.95 49.32 38.57
C VAL A 436 12.42 49.35 39.04
N ILE A 437 13.35 48.76 38.29
CA ILE A 437 14.79 48.79 38.62
C ILE A 437 15.40 50.18 38.33
N THR A 438 14.96 50.88 37.29
CA THR A 438 15.43 52.25 36.98
C THR A 438 14.79 53.31 37.89
N ARG A 439 13.55 53.13 38.37
CA ARG A 439 12.94 54.02 39.38
C ARG A 439 13.47 53.85 40.80
N ARG A 440 14.18 52.76 41.12
CA ARG A 440 14.83 52.55 42.43
C ARG A 440 16.25 53.14 42.53
N LYS A 441 16.77 53.76 41.47
CA LYS A 441 18.14 54.34 41.41
C LYS A 441 18.17 55.86 41.22
N HIS A 442 17.08 56.56 41.49
CA HIS A 442 17.07 58.03 41.63
C HIS A 442 16.51 58.44 42.98
#